data_AF-A0A9E1AS39-F1
#
_entry.id   AF-A0A9E1AS39-F1
#
_cell.length_a   1.000
_cell.length_b   1.000
_cell.length_c   1.000
_cell.angle_alpha   90.00
_cell.angle_beta   90.00
_cell.angle_gamma   90.00
#
_symmetry.space_group_name_H-M   'P 1'
#
loop_
_entity.id
_entity.type
_entity.pdbx_description
1 polymer ?
#
loop_
_entity_poly.entity_id
_entity_poly.type
_entity_poly.pdbx_seq_one_letter_code
_entity_poly.pdbx_strand_id
1 'polypeptide(L)'
;MKRHLFQTIFAIALTFCVFGTSVMAATSNTTTVKSSNGIIVSETVEYFSDGSSCVTTVIDETPITPYATTFTKTGSKVYTLRNKDGDILWQFTVHGTFSVNSGVSATCTAASYSINIVNDAWENDSASASRSGNKAIGNATFVRKVLFVTVETKSCTVTLTCDSNGNLS
;
A
#
# COMPACT_ATOMS: atom_id res chain seq x y z
N MET A 1 -45.35 53.70 31.34
CA MET A 1 -45.22 54.93 30.52
C MET A 1 -44.19 55.85 31.17
N LYS A 2 -43.29 56.42 30.35
CA LYS A 2 -42.31 57.50 30.64
C LYS A 2 -41.07 57.06 31.45
N ARG A 3 -39.93 56.85 30.78
CA ARG A 3 -38.90 57.82 30.28
C ARG A 3 -37.84 58.06 31.37
N HIS A 4 -36.65 57.46 31.23
CA HIS A 4 -35.45 58.03 30.60
C HIS A 4 -34.95 59.31 31.30
N LEU A 5 -33.73 59.25 31.83
CA LEU A 5 -32.57 60.11 31.53
C LEU A 5 -31.69 60.31 32.78
N PHE A 6 -30.44 59.86 32.73
CA PHE A 6 -29.23 60.51 33.26
C PHE A 6 -28.05 59.70 32.66
N GLN A 7 -27.39 60.17 31.59
CA GLN A 7 -26.14 60.98 31.61
C GLN A 7 -25.01 60.22 32.35
N THR A 8 -23.80 59.98 31.84
CA THR A 8 -22.98 60.62 30.80
C THR A 8 -21.78 59.72 30.47
N ILE A 9 -21.20 59.97 29.29
CA ILE A 9 -20.03 59.34 28.66
C ILE A 9 -18.72 59.65 29.42
N PHE A 10 -17.81 58.68 29.53
CA PHE A 10 -16.37 58.93 29.32
C PHE A 10 -15.66 57.66 28.83
N ALA A 11 -14.81 57.85 27.83
CA ALA A 11 -14.14 56.84 27.03
C ALA A 11 -13.09 56.02 27.79
N ILE A 12 -12.77 54.82 27.28
CA ILE A 12 -11.44 54.49 26.74
C ILE A 12 -11.54 53.12 26.04
N ALA A 13 -10.96 53.07 24.85
CA ALA A 13 -11.00 51.97 23.91
C ALA A 13 -9.93 50.91 24.20
N LEU A 14 -10.18 49.74 23.60
CA LEU A 14 -9.20 48.85 22.98
C LEU A 14 -8.35 47.96 23.91
N THR A 15 -8.72 46.69 24.01
CA THR A 15 -7.82 45.60 23.56
C THR A 15 -8.56 44.27 23.41
N PHE A 16 -8.45 43.73 22.20
CA PHE A 16 -8.79 42.37 21.80
C PHE A 16 -7.97 41.34 22.58
N CYS A 17 -8.57 40.19 22.91
CA CYS A 17 -8.01 38.87 22.57
C CYS A 17 -8.98 37.76 23.03
N VAL A 18 -9.71 37.23 22.06
CA VAL A 18 -10.47 35.99 22.17
C VAL A 18 -9.45 34.85 22.22
N PHE A 19 -9.30 34.20 23.37
CA PHE A 19 -8.66 32.88 23.43
C PHE A 19 -9.74 31.83 23.59
N GLY A 20 -10.22 31.36 22.42
CA GLY A 20 -11.03 30.17 22.31
C GLY A 20 -10.23 28.95 22.79
N THR A 21 -10.93 28.06 23.47
CA THR A 21 -10.46 26.74 23.85
C THR A 21 -10.14 25.94 22.59
N SER A 22 -8.86 25.73 22.30
CA SER A 22 -8.42 24.72 21.33
C SER A 22 -8.28 23.39 22.06
N VAL A 23 -9.28 22.52 21.87
CA VAL A 23 -9.13 21.09 22.17
C VAL A 23 -8.16 20.52 21.13
N MET A 24 -7.12 19.86 21.62
CA MET A 24 -6.11 19.22 20.78
C MET A 24 -6.78 18.16 19.89
N ALA A 25 -6.71 18.36 18.58
CA ALA A 25 -6.97 17.30 17.62
C ALA A 25 -5.90 16.22 17.82
N ALA A 26 -6.32 15.01 18.19
CA ALA A 26 -5.47 13.84 18.17
C ALA A 26 -4.94 13.68 16.75
N THR A 27 -3.64 13.90 16.58
CA THR A 27 -2.94 13.63 15.34
C THR A 27 -2.98 12.13 15.15
N SER A 28 -3.70 11.66 14.13
CA SER A 28 -3.52 10.30 13.62
C SER A 28 -2.04 10.19 13.26
N ASN A 29 -1.29 9.39 14.02
CA ASN A 29 0.00 8.92 13.57
C ASN A 29 -0.26 7.99 12.39
N THR A 30 -0.44 8.57 11.20
CA THR A 30 -0.16 7.88 9.96
C THR A 30 1.33 7.62 10.01
N THR A 31 1.70 6.45 10.50
CA THR A 31 2.99 5.83 10.21
C THR A 31 3.08 5.80 8.69
N THR A 32 3.74 6.82 8.16
CA THR A 32 4.18 6.88 6.78
C THR A 32 5.19 5.75 6.63
N VAL A 33 4.67 4.57 6.27
CA VAL A 33 5.47 3.56 5.61
C VAL A 33 6.10 4.29 4.44
N LYS A 34 7.42 4.42 4.46
CA LYS A 34 8.19 4.99 3.35
C LYS A 34 7.84 4.19 2.10
N SER A 35 6.94 4.71 1.28
CA SER A 35 6.73 4.22 -0.08
C SER A 35 7.98 4.62 -0.86
N SER A 36 8.79 3.62 -1.19
CA SER A 36 9.92 3.75 -2.08
C SER A 36 9.39 4.13 -3.47
N ASN A 37 9.44 5.42 -3.82
CA ASN A 37 9.41 6.01 -5.17
C ASN A 37 8.41 5.49 -6.24
N GLY A 38 7.39 4.69 -5.90
CA GLY A 38 6.44 4.11 -6.87
C GLY A 38 5.02 4.69 -6.81
N ILE A 39 4.27 4.56 -7.90
CA ILE A 39 2.87 4.96 -8.05
C ILE A 39 1.97 3.72 -8.02
N ILE A 40 0.93 3.72 -7.18
CA ILE A 40 -0.07 2.64 -7.18
C ILE A 40 -0.93 2.76 -8.45
N VAL A 41 -0.92 1.74 -9.29
CA VAL A 41 -1.67 1.70 -10.56
C VAL A 41 -2.93 0.84 -10.48
N SER A 42 -3.00 -0.07 -9.51
CA SER A 42 -4.17 -0.91 -9.26
C SER A 42 -4.19 -1.39 -7.82
N GLU A 43 -5.39 -1.53 -7.26
CA GLU A 43 -5.63 -2.16 -5.97
C GLU A 43 -6.94 -2.94 -6.00
N THR A 44 -6.91 -4.17 -5.51
CA THR A 44 -8.10 -5.03 -5.38
C THR A 44 -8.15 -5.67 -3.99
N VAL A 45 -9.36 -5.95 -3.52
CA VAL A 45 -9.60 -6.59 -2.23
C VAL A 45 -10.49 -7.81 -2.42
N GLU A 46 -10.03 -8.95 -1.91
CA GLU A 46 -10.79 -10.19 -1.80
C GLU A 46 -11.13 -10.44 -0.33
N TYR A 47 -12.39 -10.75 -0.05
CA TYR A 47 -12.88 -11.06 1.29
C TYR A 47 -13.13 -12.57 1.43
N PHE A 48 -12.68 -13.14 2.54
CA PHE A 48 -12.86 -14.55 2.85
C PHE A 48 -13.99 -14.76 3.87
N SER A 49 -14.52 -15.99 3.93
CA SER A 49 -15.66 -16.33 4.81
C SER A 49 -15.33 -16.29 6.31
N ASP A 50 -14.05 -16.37 6.67
CA ASP A 50 -13.56 -16.21 8.05
C ASP A 50 -13.42 -14.74 8.49
N GLY A 51 -13.80 -13.80 7.61
CA GLY A 51 -13.70 -12.36 7.82
C GLY A 51 -12.32 -11.78 7.49
N SER A 52 -11.32 -12.61 7.20
CA SER A 52 -10.03 -12.13 6.70
C SER A 52 -10.17 -11.55 5.29
N SER A 53 -9.17 -10.77 4.86
CA SER A 53 -9.14 -10.22 3.51
C SER A 53 -7.73 -10.26 2.93
N CYS A 54 -7.66 -10.34 1.61
CA CYS A 54 -6.42 -10.12 0.87
C CYS A 54 -6.51 -8.82 0.07
N VAL A 55 -5.52 -7.94 0.24
CA VAL A 55 -5.33 -6.75 -0.59
C VAL A 55 -4.20 -7.03 -1.58
N THR A 56 -4.49 -6.91 -2.87
CA THR A 56 -3.48 -6.97 -3.94
C THR A 56 -3.24 -5.58 -4.51
N THR A 57 -2.01 -5.08 -4.42
CA THR A 57 -1.64 -3.74 -4.89
C THR A 57 -0.56 -3.85 -5.95
N VAL A 58 -0.73 -3.16 -7.09
CA VAL A 58 0.27 -3.08 -8.16
C VAL A 58 0.90 -1.69 -8.11
N ILE A 59 2.23 -1.66 -8.06
CA ILE A 59 3.04 -0.45 -7.92
C ILE A 59 3.95 -0.34 -9.13
N ASP A 60 3.87 0.78 -9.83
CA ASP A 60 4.81 1.17 -10.87
C ASP A 60 5.97 1.93 -10.24
N GLU A 61 7.18 1.38 -10.37
CA GLU A 61 8.41 1.89 -9.78
C GLU A 61 9.38 2.39 -10.86
N THR A 62 8.87 2.58 -12.08
CA THR A 62 9.67 2.97 -13.23
C THR A 62 10.24 4.38 -13.02
N PRO A 63 11.58 4.57 -13.08
CA PRO A 63 12.17 5.89 -13.01
C PRO A 63 11.69 6.80 -14.16
N ILE A 64 11.66 8.11 -13.92
CA ILE A 64 11.31 9.09 -14.96
C ILE A 64 12.44 9.09 -16.01
N THR A 65 12.16 8.55 -17.19
CA THR A 65 13.07 8.55 -18.35
C THR A 65 12.40 9.19 -19.57
N PRO A 66 13.15 9.85 -20.47
CA PRO A 66 12.59 10.44 -21.69
C PRO A 66 11.90 9.39 -22.57
N TYR A 67 10.89 9.84 -23.34
CA TYR A 67 10.08 8.97 -24.18
C TYR A 67 10.94 8.23 -25.20
N ALA A 68 10.96 6.91 -25.14
CA ALA A 68 11.68 6.03 -26.04
C ALA A 68 10.75 4.92 -26.53
N THR A 69 10.97 4.46 -27.76
CA THR A 69 10.22 3.32 -28.32
C THR A 69 10.53 2.03 -27.56
N THR A 70 11.73 1.91 -26.99
CA THR A 70 12.12 0.82 -26.11
C THR A 70 12.59 1.36 -24.77
N PHE A 71 12.05 0.82 -23.67
CA PHE A 71 12.38 1.26 -22.31
C PHE A 71 12.28 0.12 -21.31
N THR A 72 12.85 0.36 -20.12
CA THR A 72 12.73 -0.56 -18.99
C THR A 72 11.55 -0.14 -18.12
N LYS A 73 10.65 -1.08 -17.85
CA LYS A 73 9.56 -0.93 -16.88
C LYS A 73 9.90 -1.72 -15.62
N THR A 74 9.76 -1.13 -14.45
CA THR A 74 9.95 -1.83 -13.17
C THR A 74 8.73 -1.61 -12.29
N GLY A 75 8.37 -2.62 -11.52
CA GLY A 75 7.32 -2.48 -10.54
C GLY A 75 7.18 -3.71 -9.68
N SER A 76 6.20 -3.66 -8.79
CA SER A 76 5.93 -4.70 -7.84
C SER A 76 4.44 -5.00 -7.75
N LYS A 77 4.11 -6.26 -7.43
CA LYS A 77 2.76 -6.67 -7.02
C LYS A 77 2.84 -7.19 -5.59
N VAL A 78 2.11 -6.55 -4.69
CA VAL A 78 2.07 -6.85 -3.27
C VAL A 78 0.78 -7.60 -2.96
N TYR A 79 0.90 -8.74 -2.29
CA TYR A 79 -0.22 -9.54 -1.75
C TYR A 79 -0.18 -9.46 -0.23
N THR A 80 -1.19 -8.83 0.35
CA THR A 80 -1.26 -8.52 1.79
C THR A 80 -2.42 -9.26 2.43
N LEU A 81 -2.15 -10.20 3.34
CA LEU A 81 -3.19 -10.85 4.13
C LEU A 81 -3.51 -10.02 5.38
N ARG A 82 -4.79 -9.74 5.62
CA ARG A 82 -5.31 -9.07 6.81
C ARG A 82 -6.27 -9.96 7.57
N ASN A 83 -6.25 -9.90 8.90
CA ASN A 83 -7.24 -10.56 9.74
C ASN A 83 -8.61 -9.84 9.67
N LYS A 84 -9.61 -10.39 10.38
CA LYS A 84 -10.97 -9.81 10.49
C LYS A 84 -11.01 -8.40 11.11
N ASP A 85 -9.99 -8.05 11.88
CA ASP A 85 -9.87 -6.75 12.57
C ASP A 85 -9.13 -5.72 11.69
N GLY A 86 -8.65 -6.14 10.51
CA GLY A 86 -7.93 -5.31 9.55
C GLY A 86 -6.41 -5.28 9.73
N ASP A 87 -5.87 -5.98 10.72
CA ASP A 87 -4.42 -6.04 10.96
C ASP A 87 -3.72 -6.86 9.88
N ILE A 88 -2.57 -6.36 9.42
CA ILE A 88 -1.72 -7.09 8.48
C ILE A 88 -1.07 -8.27 9.20
N LEU A 89 -1.21 -9.46 8.62
CA LEU A 89 -0.56 -10.68 9.11
C LEU A 89 0.82 -10.84 8.46
N TRP A 90 0.84 -10.80 7.13
CA TRP A 90 2.06 -10.87 6.32
C TRP A 90 1.82 -10.28 4.94
N GLN A 91 2.92 -9.96 4.24
CA GLN A 91 2.95 -9.45 2.89
C GLN A 91 3.94 -10.27 2.06
N PHE A 92 3.52 -10.62 0.85
CA PHE A 92 4.37 -11.23 -0.17
C PHE A 92 4.41 -10.30 -1.38
N THR A 93 5.62 -9.85 -1.74
CA THR A 93 5.82 -8.93 -2.86
C THR A 93 6.60 -9.62 -3.95
N VAL A 94 6.10 -9.54 -5.18
CA VAL A 94 6.81 -9.96 -6.39
C VAL A 94 7.28 -8.73 -7.12
N HIS A 95 8.59 -8.65 -7.36
CA HIS A 95 9.24 -7.57 -8.10
C HIS A 95 9.52 -8.05 -9.51
N GLY A 96 9.24 -7.22 -10.50
CA GLY A 96 9.49 -7.51 -11.91
C GLY A 96 10.18 -6.36 -12.63
N THR A 97 11.15 -6.71 -13.47
CA THR A 97 11.74 -5.81 -14.46
C THR A 97 11.39 -6.31 -15.85
N PHE A 98 10.99 -5.40 -16.72
CA PHE A 98 10.52 -5.70 -18.07
C PHE A 98 11.23 -4.82 -19.09
N SER A 99 11.59 -5.42 -20.22
CA SER A 99 11.96 -4.69 -21.43
C SER A 99 10.70 -4.53 -22.27
N VAL A 100 10.33 -3.28 -22.57
CA VAL A 100 9.12 -2.95 -23.34
C VAL A 100 9.53 -2.32 -24.66
N ASN A 101 9.01 -2.87 -25.76
CA ASN A 101 9.00 -2.22 -27.07
C ASN A 101 7.56 -1.76 -27.33
N SER A 102 7.33 -0.44 -27.18
CA SER A 102 6.00 0.17 -27.09
C SER A 102 5.12 -0.21 -28.28
N GLY A 103 3.94 -0.78 -27.99
CA GLY A 103 2.96 -1.24 -28.98
C GLY A 103 3.32 -2.57 -29.67
N VAL A 104 4.50 -3.13 -29.39
CA VAL A 104 4.99 -4.36 -30.06
C VAL A 104 5.06 -5.53 -29.08
N SER A 105 5.83 -5.39 -27.99
CA SER A 105 6.05 -6.50 -27.06
C SER A 105 6.54 -6.04 -25.69
N ALA A 106 6.38 -6.90 -24.69
CA ALA A 106 7.03 -6.77 -23.39
C ALA A 106 7.59 -8.13 -22.96
N THR A 107 8.76 -8.12 -22.32
CA THR A 107 9.42 -9.33 -21.83
C THR A 107 9.94 -9.11 -20.42
N CYS A 108 9.66 -10.04 -19.51
CA CYS A 108 10.21 -10.05 -18.17
C CYS A 108 11.69 -10.47 -18.18
N THR A 109 12.55 -9.54 -17.80
CA THR A 109 14.01 -9.71 -17.78
C THR A 109 14.51 -10.12 -16.40
N ALA A 110 13.84 -9.70 -15.33
CA ALA A 110 14.16 -10.10 -13.96
C ALA A 110 12.87 -10.28 -13.13
N ALA A 111 12.92 -11.24 -12.21
CA ALA A 111 11.89 -11.49 -11.22
C ALA A 111 12.55 -11.81 -9.88
N SER A 112 12.04 -11.23 -8.80
CA SER A 112 12.45 -11.55 -7.43
C SER A 112 11.27 -11.41 -6.48
N TYR A 113 11.46 -11.75 -5.22
CA TYR A 113 10.44 -11.62 -4.20
C TYR A 113 10.99 -11.03 -2.90
N SER A 114 10.09 -10.48 -2.10
CA SER A 114 10.35 -10.13 -0.70
C SER A 114 9.16 -10.51 0.17
N ILE A 115 9.45 -10.84 1.42
CA ILE A 115 8.46 -11.23 2.42
C ILE A 115 8.56 -10.28 3.60
N ASN A 116 7.41 -9.87 4.13
CA ASN A 116 7.32 -9.13 5.37
C ASN A 116 6.28 -9.80 6.28
N ILE A 117 6.71 -10.43 7.36
CA ILE A 117 5.84 -11.05 8.36
C ILE A 117 5.65 -10.04 9.49
N VAL A 118 4.40 -9.66 9.74
CA VAL A 118 4.03 -8.66 10.75
C VAL A 118 3.52 -9.34 12.01
N ASN A 119 2.74 -10.41 11.86
CA ASN A 119 2.29 -11.26 12.96
C ASN A 119 3.25 -12.45 13.12
N ASP A 120 3.93 -12.53 14.26
CA ASP A 120 4.97 -13.51 14.59
C ASP A 120 4.47 -14.95 14.76
N ALA A 121 3.16 -15.16 14.88
CA ALA A 121 2.58 -16.49 14.81
C ALA A 121 2.67 -17.11 13.40
N TRP A 122 2.97 -16.30 12.38
CA TRP A 122 3.19 -16.75 11.01
C TRP A 122 4.67 -16.91 10.69
N GLU A 123 4.97 -17.86 9.82
CA GLU A 123 6.30 -18.06 9.23
C GLU A 123 6.16 -18.35 7.72
N ASN A 124 7.22 -18.08 6.96
CA ASN A 124 7.30 -18.54 5.59
C ASN A 124 7.77 -20.00 5.56
N ASP A 125 7.00 -20.85 4.91
CA ASP A 125 7.34 -22.26 4.71
C ASP A 125 8.13 -22.45 3.40
N SER A 126 7.68 -21.79 2.33
CA SER A 126 8.42 -21.76 1.06
C SER A 126 8.13 -20.49 0.26
N ALA A 127 9.08 -20.09 -0.58
CA ALA A 127 8.90 -19.00 -1.52
C ALA A 127 9.82 -19.15 -2.74
N SER A 128 9.33 -18.74 -3.90
CA SER A 128 10.09 -18.73 -5.15
C SER A 128 9.65 -17.58 -6.04
N ALA A 129 10.54 -17.14 -6.92
CA ALA A 129 10.24 -16.26 -8.04
C ALA A 129 10.78 -16.86 -9.34
N SER A 130 10.03 -16.67 -10.41
CA SER A 130 10.36 -17.11 -11.75
C SER A 130 9.83 -16.12 -12.78
N ARG A 131 10.20 -16.33 -14.04
CA ARG A 131 9.78 -15.48 -15.15
C ARG A 131 9.25 -16.33 -16.30
N SER A 132 8.22 -15.84 -16.97
CA SER A 132 7.66 -16.47 -18.17
C SER A 132 7.05 -15.42 -19.09
N GLY A 133 7.58 -15.28 -20.31
CA GLY A 133 7.15 -14.25 -21.26
C GLY A 133 7.19 -12.85 -20.64
N ASN A 134 6.04 -12.20 -20.54
CA ASN A 134 5.85 -10.87 -19.96
C ASN A 134 5.43 -10.89 -18.47
N LYS A 135 5.74 -11.97 -17.74
CA LYS A 135 5.27 -12.21 -16.38
C LYS A 135 6.43 -12.46 -15.41
N ALA A 136 6.41 -11.74 -14.29
CA ALA A 136 7.15 -12.09 -13.07
C ALA A 136 6.18 -12.85 -12.15
N ILE A 137 6.53 -14.07 -11.78
CA ILE A 137 5.64 -15.01 -11.08
C ILE A 137 6.31 -15.39 -9.76
N GLY A 138 5.64 -15.10 -8.65
CA GLY A 138 6.03 -15.57 -7.32
C GLY A 138 5.04 -16.58 -6.77
N ASN A 139 5.55 -17.59 -6.10
CA ASN A 139 4.75 -18.56 -5.34
C ASN A 139 5.27 -18.58 -3.91
N ALA A 140 4.37 -18.52 -2.94
CA ALA A 140 4.72 -18.60 -1.54
C ALA A 140 3.69 -19.40 -0.73
N THR A 141 4.18 -20.06 0.31
CA THR A 141 3.38 -20.73 1.33
C THR A 141 3.78 -20.19 2.70
N PHE A 142 2.77 -19.84 3.49
CA PHE A 142 2.89 -19.35 4.85
C PHE A 142 2.14 -20.28 5.79
N VAL A 143 2.71 -20.54 6.95
CA VAL A 143 2.08 -21.35 7.98
C VAL A 143 1.97 -20.56 9.28
N ARG A 144 0.86 -20.75 9.99
CA ARG A 144 0.64 -20.20 11.33
C ARG A 144 0.85 -21.28 12.36
N LYS A 145 1.64 -21.00 13.39
CA LYS A 145 1.92 -21.92 14.49
C LYS A 145 1.38 -21.41 15.81
N VAL A 146 0.85 -22.33 16.62
CA VAL A 146 0.49 -22.11 18.01
C VAL A 146 1.12 -23.22 18.83
N LEU A 147 1.93 -22.87 19.84
CA LEU A 147 2.67 -23.84 20.65
C LEU A 147 3.47 -24.85 19.79
N PHE A 148 4.16 -24.35 18.76
CA PHE A 148 4.96 -25.12 17.79
C PHE A 148 4.18 -26.08 16.86
N VAL A 149 2.84 -26.09 16.95
CA VAL A 149 1.98 -26.87 16.05
C VAL A 149 1.45 -25.98 14.94
N THR A 150 1.58 -26.41 13.69
CA THR A 150 0.97 -25.73 12.54
C THR A 150 -0.55 -25.89 12.60
N VAL A 151 -1.26 -24.76 12.70
CA VAL A 151 -2.73 -24.72 12.79
C VAL A 151 -3.37 -24.17 11.53
N GLU A 152 -2.60 -23.54 10.65
CA GLU A 152 -3.11 -22.92 9.43
C GLU A 152 -2.01 -22.88 8.36
N THR A 153 -2.40 -23.06 7.10
CA THR A 153 -1.53 -22.94 5.93
C THR A 153 -2.23 -22.10 4.88
N LYS A 154 -1.56 -21.08 4.35
CA LYS A 154 -2.05 -20.22 3.26
C LYS A 154 -0.99 -20.19 2.16
N SER A 155 -1.41 -20.44 0.93
CA SER A 155 -0.53 -20.34 -0.24
C SER A 155 -1.05 -19.29 -1.20
N CYS A 156 -0.14 -18.58 -1.87
CA CYS A 156 -0.48 -17.59 -2.88
C CYS A 156 0.43 -17.69 -4.10
N THR A 157 -0.14 -17.43 -5.27
CA THR A 157 0.58 -17.21 -6.52
C THR A 157 0.33 -15.79 -6.98
N VAL A 158 1.38 -14.98 -7.00
CA VAL A 158 1.33 -13.57 -7.37
C VAL A 158 2.03 -13.42 -8.70
N THR A 159 1.32 -12.92 -9.70
CA THR A 159 1.85 -12.75 -11.06
C THR A 159 1.76 -11.30 -11.47
N LEU A 160 2.89 -10.58 -11.47
CA LEU A 160 2.99 -9.24 -12.04
C LEU A 160 3.22 -9.35 -13.54
N THR A 161 2.40 -8.67 -14.33
CA THR A 161 2.54 -8.68 -15.79
C THR A 161 2.74 -7.28 -16.33
N CYS A 162 3.37 -7.19 -17.51
CA CYS A 162 3.56 -5.95 -18.24
C CYS A 162 3.07 -6.13 -19.68
N ASP A 163 2.16 -5.29 -20.16
CA ASP A 163 1.70 -5.34 -21.55
C ASP A 163 2.68 -4.64 -22.51
N SER A 164 2.44 -4.75 -23.82
CA SER A 164 3.30 -4.13 -24.84
C SER A 164 3.33 -2.61 -24.81
N ASN A 165 2.46 -1.95 -24.06
CA ASN A 165 2.44 -0.50 -23.86
C ASN A 165 3.09 -0.09 -22.53
N GLY A 166 3.58 -1.06 -21.74
CA GLY A 166 4.20 -0.78 -20.45
C GLY A 166 3.20 -0.62 -19.31
N ASN A 167 1.95 -1.07 -19.46
CA ASN A 167 1.00 -1.10 -18.35
C ASN A 167 1.25 -2.33 -17.49
N LEU A 168 1.34 -2.11 -16.18
CA LEU A 168 1.49 -3.17 -15.19
C LEU A 168 0.12 -3.65 -14.71
N SER A 169 -0.03 -4.98 -14.54
CA SER A 169 -1.24 -5.56 -13.94
C SER A 169 -0.99 -6.78 -13.09
#